data_AF-F2J633-F1
#
_entry.id   AF-F2J633-F1
#
_cell.length_a   1.000
_cell.length_b   1.000
_cell.length_c   1.000
_cell.angle_alpha   90.00
_cell.angle_beta   90.00
_cell.angle_gamma   90.00
#
_symmetry.space_group_name_H-M   'P 1'
#
loop_
_entity.id
_entity.type
_entity.pdbx_description
1 polymer ?
#
loop_
_entity_poly.entity_id
_entity_poly.type
_entity_poly.pdbx_seq_one_letter_code
_entity_poly.pdbx_strand_id
1 'polypeptide(L)'
;MTASTKYYTDAAGLYLGGFAPAPAYDIRTPQEPIPDPDTGEMVPRPPLVQTVTPEVVPPPGGIEVPHPPADARAVWDFDAQEWQEPAPALPVITARQCRLMLLAVGITPAMVEAELGAIQDETDRARALIEWEYASAYERTHPLIDQMAAAFDLPAVQVDALWLAAADL
;
A
#
# COMPACT_ATOMS: atom_id res chain seq x y z
N MET A 1 -23.98 6.48 -21.76
CA MET A 1 -23.29 6.67 -20.48
C MET A 1 -22.24 5.59 -20.40
N THR A 2 -20.96 5.95 -20.40
CA THR A 2 -19.86 4.99 -20.31
C THR A 2 -19.93 4.33 -18.93
N ALA A 3 -19.90 3.01 -18.89
CA ALA A 3 -19.94 2.29 -17.63
C ALA A 3 -18.65 2.58 -16.84
N SER A 4 -18.78 3.14 -15.64
CA SER A 4 -17.64 3.64 -14.86
C SER A 4 -17.00 2.50 -14.06
N THR A 5 -15.67 2.46 -14.06
CA THR A 5 -14.89 1.61 -13.14
C THR A 5 -15.22 2.00 -11.70
N LYS A 6 -15.47 0.99 -10.86
CA LYS A 6 -15.66 1.15 -9.42
C LYS A 6 -14.43 0.67 -8.66
N TYR A 7 -14.16 1.23 -7.50
CA TYR A 7 -12.97 0.93 -6.70
C TYR A 7 -13.40 0.34 -5.37
N TYR A 8 -12.64 -0.63 -4.85
CA TYR A 8 -13.02 -1.33 -3.62
C TYR A 8 -11.85 -1.47 -2.65
N THR A 9 -12.18 -1.50 -1.36
CA THR A 9 -11.30 -1.91 -0.26
C THR A 9 -11.87 -3.09 0.50
N ASP A 10 -11.07 -3.73 1.34
CA ASP A 10 -11.60 -4.61 2.38
C ASP A 10 -12.10 -3.83 3.61
N ALA A 11 -12.54 -4.54 4.64
CA ALA A 11 -13.00 -3.96 5.90
C ALA A 11 -11.89 -3.30 6.74
N ALA A 12 -10.62 -3.58 6.43
CA ALA A 12 -9.47 -2.93 7.05
C ALA A 12 -9.01 -1.68 6.26
N GLY A 13 -9.67 -1.36 5.14
CA GLY A 13 -9.32 -0.23 4.28
C GLY A 13 -8.22 -0.54 3.25
N LEU A 14 -7.78 -1.79 3.13
CA LEU A 14 -6.77 -2.18 2.14
C LEU A 14 -7.37 -2.19 0.73
N TYR A 15 -6.67 -1.57 -0.22
CA TYR A 15 -7.15 -1.46 -1.59
C TYR A 15 -7.19 -2.80 -2.33
N LEU A 16 -8.38 -3.18 -2.83
CA LEU A 16 -8.62 -4.42 -3.57
C LEU A 16 -8.55 -4.23 -5.09
N GLY A 17 -8.55 -2.99 -5.58
CA GLY A 17 -8.43 -2.68 -7.00
C GLY A 17 -9.67 -2.00 -7.61
N GLY A 18 -9.57 -1.72 -8.91
CA GLY A 18 -10.64 -1.19 -9.73
C GLY A 18 -11.31 -2.28 -10.55
N PHE A 19 -12.63 -2.29 -10.58
CA PHE A 19 -13.47 -3.29 -11.22
C PHE A 19 -14.35 -2.60 -12.25
N ALA A 20 -14.14 -2.96 -13.52
CA ALA A 20 -14.95 -2.51 -14.64
C ALA A 20 -16.06 -3.52 -14.93
N PRO A 21 -17.23 -3.07 -15.41
CA PRO A 21 -18.30 -3.98 -15.78
C PRO A 21 -17.88 -4.79 -17.01
N ALA A 22 -18.43 -6.00 -17.11
CA ALA A 22 -18.27 -6.81 -18.31
C ALA A 22 -18.78 -6.07 -19.56
N PRO A 23 -18.28 -6.41 -20.76
CA PRO A 23 -18.72 -5.76 -21.99
C PRO A 23 -20.23 -5.90 -22.17
N ALA A 24 -20.85 -4.85 -22.72
CA ALA A 24 -22.26 -4.87 -23.03
C ALA A 24 -22.57 -5.95 -24.09
N TYR A 25 -23.73 -6.59 -23.96
CA TYR A 25 -24.20 -7.62 -24.88
C TYR A 25 -25.65 -7.38 -25.27
N ASP A 26 -26.04 -7.83 -26.45
CA ASP A 26 -27.40 -7.68 -26.95
C ASP A 26 -28.26 -8.88 -26.60
N ILE A 27 -29.41 -8.62 -25.97
CA ILE A 27 -30.49 -9.58 -25.84
C ILE A 27 -31.41 -9.42 -27.05
N ARG A 28 -31.71 -10.52 -27.73
CA ARG A 28 -32.65 -10.56 -28.86
C ARG A 28 -33.92 -11.28 -28.45
N THR A 29 -35.02 -10.54 -28.36
CA THR A 29 -36.34 -11.10 -28.03
C THR A 29 -37.13 -11.32 -29.33
N PRO A 30 -37.44 -12.58 -29.69
CA PRO A 30 -38.29 -12.87 -30.85
C PRO A 30 -39.65 -12.18 -30.73
N GLN A 31 -40.19 -11.71 -31.85
CA GLN A 31 -41.53 -11.16 -31.93
C GLN A 31 -42.41 -12.09 -32.75
N GLU A 32 -43.66 -12.25 -32.32
CA GLU A 32 -44.65 -12.98 -33.12
C GLU A 32 -44.81 -12.29 -34.50
N PRO A 33 -44.85 -13.07 -35.59
CA PRO A 33 -45.19 -12.56 -36.91
C PRO A 33 -46.57 -11.86 -36.88
N ILE A 34 -46.75 -10.83 -37.71
CA ILE A 34 -48.02 -10.12 -37.83
C ILE A 34 -48.66 -10.40 -39.19
N PRO A 35 -49.98 -10.54 -39.29
CA PRO A 35 -50.64 -10.70 -40.57
C PRO A 35 -50.53 -9.42 -41.40
N ASP A 36 -50.20 -9.56 -42.68
CA ASP A 36 -50.21 -8.49 -43.67
C ASP A 36 -51.65 -7.97 -43.85
N PRO A 37 -51.90 -6.65 -43.77
CA PRO A 37 -53.24 -6.10 -43.82
C PRO A 37 -53.93 -6.27 -45.19
N ASP A 38 -53.14 -6.42 -46.26
CA ASP A 38 -53.64 -6.50 -47.63
C ASP A 38 -53.76 -7.95 -48.11
N THR A 39 -52.86 -8.85 -47.67
CA THR A 39 -52.82 -10.26 -48.14
C THR A 39 -53.19 -11.29 -47.07
N GLY A 40 -53.17 -10.93 -45.78
CA GLY A 40 -53.41 -11.84 -44.66
C GLY A 40 -52.26 -12.81 -44.37
N GLU A 41 -51.15 -12.74 -45.10
CA GLU A 41 -49.97 -13.60 -44.88
C GLU A 41 -49.23 -13.20 -43.59
N MET A 42 -48.71 -14.17 -42.83
CA MET A 42 -47.96 -13.88 -41.60
C MET A 42 -46.54 -13.38 -41.94
N VAL A 43 -46.29 -12.09 -41.74
CA VAL A 43 -45.00 -11.44 -41.98
C VAL A 43 -44.13 -11.51 -40.73
N PRO A 44 -42.90 -12.08 -40.81
CA PRO A 44 -42.01 -12.17 -39.67
C PRO A 44 -41.59 -10.78 -39.20
N ARG A 45 -41.61 -10.56 -37.89
CA ARG A 45 -41.10 -9.33 -37.29
C ARG A 45 -39.63 -9.47 -36.90
N PRO A 46 -38.80 -8.44 -37.11
CA PRO A 46 -37.45 -8.45 -36.59
C PRO A 46 -37.50 -8.57 -35.06
N PRO A 47 -36.56 -9.30 -34.43
CA PRO A 47 -36.51 -9.40 -32.98
C PRO A 47 -36.24 -8.01 -32.37
N LEU A 48 -36.78 -7.78 -31.19
CA LEU A 48 -36.38 -6.62 -30.39
C LEU A 48 -34.95 -6.86 -29.92
N VAL A 49 -34.06 -5.90 -30.19
CA VAL A 49 -32.67 -5.92 -29.72
C VAL A 49 -32.56 -4.95 -28.56
N GLN A 50 -32.14 -5.45 -27.41
CA GLN A 50 -31.87 -4.66 -26.23
C GLN A 50 -30.41 -4.83 -25.83
N THR A 51 -29.63 -3.76 -25.87
CA THR A 51 -28.26 -3.76 -25.37
C THR A 51 -28.27 -3.69 -23.84
N VAL A 52 -27.69 -4.69 -23.18
CA VAL A 52 -27.55 -4.79 -21.74
C VAL A 52 -26.09 -4.52 -21.38
N THR A 53 -25.88 -3.53 -20.51
CA THR A 53 -24.57 -3.33 -19.87
C THR A 53 -24.65 -3.97 -18.48
N PRO A 54 -23.88 -5.03 -18.21
CA PRO A 54 -23.90 -5.67 -16.90
C PRO A 54 -23.36 -4.73 -15.82
N GLU A 55 -23.85 -4.88 -14.60
CA GLU A 55 -23.34 -4.15 -13.44
C GLU A 55 -21.98 -4.74 -12.99
N VAL A 56 -21.16 -3.90 -12.34
CA VAL A 56 -19.92 -4.35 -11.69
C VAL A 56 -20.29 -5.24 -10.51
N VAL A 57 -19.72 -6.45 -10.49
CA VAL A 57 -19.84 -7.35 -9.33
C VAL A 57 -18.73 -6.99 -8.33
N PRO A 58 -19.06 -6.58 -7.09
CA PRO A 58 -18.05 -6.24 -6.10
C PRO A 58 -17.28 -7.50 -5.67
N PRO A 59 -15.98 -7.36 -5.30
CA PRO A 59 -15.24 -8.46 -4.70
C PRO A 59 -15.88 -8.88 -3.36
N PRO A 60 -15.71 -10.14 -2.91
CA PRO A 60 -16.22 -10.60 -1.62
C PRO A 60 -15.73 -9.73 -0.47
N GLY A 61 -16.66 -9.18 0.33
CA GLY A 61 -16.33 -8.27 1.44
C GLY A 61 -15.83 -6.89 0.99
N GLY A 62 -15.93 -6.57 -0.31
CA GLY A 62 -15.51 -5.29 -0.87
C GLY A 62 -16.42 -4.15 -0.46
N ILE A 63 -15.83 -3.05 0.01
CA ILE A 63 -16.51 -1.79 0.29
C ILE A 63 -16.12 -0.80 -0.80
N GLU A 64 -17.10 -0.19 -1.47
CA GLU A 64 -16.87 0.74 -2.58
C GLU A 64 -16.26 2.05 -2.07
N VAL A 65 -15.19 2.52 -2.72
CA VAL A 65 -14.51 3.79 -2.43
C VAL A 65 -14.56 4.72 -3.65
N PRO A 66 -14.57 6.05 -3.46
CA PRO A 66 -14.84 7.00 -4.54
C PRO A 66 -13.74 7.07 -5.60
N HIS A 67 -12.49 6.79 -5.23
CA HIS A 67 -11.33 6.83 -6.12
C HIS A 67 -10.21 5.90 -5.62
N PRO A 68 -9.29 5.48 -6.50
CA PRO A 68 -8.16 4.65 -6.10
C PRO A 68 -7.13 5.48 -5.31
N PRO A 69 -6.25 4.82 -4.53
CA PRO A 69 -5.13 5.50 -3.89
C PRO A 69 -4.04 5.86 -4.90
N ALA A 70 -3.15 6.78 -4.52
CA ALA A 70 -1.93 7.04 -5.28
C ALA A 70 -0.88 5.93 -5.06
N ASP A 71 -0.71 5.48 -3.82
CA ASP A 71 0.08 4.30 -3.45
C ASP A 71 -0.86 3.12 -3.09
N ALA A 72 -0.66 1.95 -3.70
CA ALA A 72 -1.46 0.76 -3.42
C ALA A 72 -1.36 0.27 -1.95
N ARG A 73 -0.35 0.71 -1.20
CA ARG A 73 -0.18 0.43 0.23
C ARG A 73 -0.96 1.39 1.14
N ALA A 74 -1.55 2.46 0.58
CA ALA A 74 -2.39 3.36 1.34
C ALA A 74 -3.62 2.62 1.88
N VAL A 75 -4.08 3.06 3.05
CA VAL A 75 -5.23 2.48 3.73
C VAL A 75 -6.35 3.52 3.72
N TRP A 76 -7.54 3.10 3.30
CA TRP A 76 -8.72 3.97 3.33
C TRP A 76 -9.18 4.16 4.77
N ASP A 77 -9.22 5.42 5.20
CA ASP A 77 -9.80 5.81 6.47
C ASP A 77 -11.30 6.03 6.29
N PHE A 78 -12.12 5.16 6.89
CA PHE A 78 -13.57 5.22 6.74
C PHE A 78 -14.20 6.43 7.44
N ASP A 79 -13.57 6.95 8.49
CA ASP A 79 -14.08 8.11 9.24
C ASP A 79 -13.72 9.41 8.52
N ALA A 80 -12.47 9.53 8.06
CA ALA A 80 -11.99 10.69 7.32
C ALA A 80 -12.45 10.69 5.85
N GLN A 81 -12.82 9.54 5.31
CA GLN A 81 -13.12 9.32 3.89
C GLN A 81 -11.97 9.73 2.96
N GLU A 82 -10.74 9.44 3.37
CA GLU A 82 -9.52 9.77 2.63
C GLU A 82 -8.51 8.61 2.69
N TRP A 83 -7.57 8.59 1.75
CA TRP A 83 -6.45 7.64 1.79
C TRP A 83 -5.38 8.12 2.76
N GLN A 84 -5.08 7.29 3.75
CA GLN A 84 -3.91 7.47 4.61
C GLN A 84 -2.71 6.88 3.86
N GLU A 85 -1.90 7.78 3.31
CA GLU A 85 -0.68 7.41 2.63
C GLU A 85 0.28 6.74 3.63
N PRO A 86 0.92 5.63 3.24
CA PRO A 86 1.89 4.97 4.10
C PRO A 86 3.07 5.92 4.34
N ALA A 87 3.67 5.83 5.53
CA ALA A 87 4.95 6.48 5.75
C ALA A 87 5.95 6.00 4.67
N PRO A 88 6.77 6.90 4.09
CA PRO A 88 7.77 6.50 3.13
C PRO A 88 8.69 5.46 3.76
N ALA A 89 8.94 4.37 3.05
CA ALA A 89 9.90 3.38 3.51
C ALA A 89 11.27 4.03 3.59
N LEU A 90 11.85 4.08 4.78
CA LEU A 90 13.17 4.66 4.98
C LEU A 90 14.23 3.76 4.31
N PRO A 91 15.19 4.35 3.58
CA PRO A 91 16.15 3.56 2.82
C PRO A 91 17.04 2.75 3.75
N VAL A 92 17.56 1.63 3.22
CA VAL A 92 18.67 0.91 3.85
C VAL A 92 19.91 1.79 3.75
N ILE A 93 20.54 2.09 4.89
CA ILE A 93 21.79 2.85 4.91
C ILE A 93 22.97 1.93 5.22
N THR A 94 24.12 2.20 4.63
CA THR A 94 25.34 1.45 4.94
C THR A 94 25.80 1.70 6.38
N ALA A 95 26.57 0.78 6.96
CA ALA A 95 27.14 0.99 8.29
C ALA A 95 28.01 2.25 8.37
N ARG A 96 28.68 2.63 7.26
CA ARG A 96 29.40 3.91 7.16
C ARG A 96 28.46 5.10 7.32
N GLN A 97 27.36 5.12 6.58
CA GLN A 97 26.37 6.20 6.63
C GLN A 97 25.75 6.32 8.04
N CYS A 98 25.38 5.20 8.66
CA CYS A 98 24.88 5.16 10.04
C CYS A 98 25.89 5.76 11.04
N ARG A 99 27.17 5.39 10.94
CA ARG A 99 28.22 5.94 11.81
C ARG A 99 28.44 7.44 11.58
N LEU A 100 28.41 7.91 10.33
CA LEU A 100 28.52 9.34 10.01
C LEU A 100 27.31 10.14 10.50
N MET A 101 26.12 9.57 10.41
CA MET A 101 24.87 10.13 10.93
C MET A 101 24.95 10.37 12.44
N LEU A 102 25.36 9.35 13.21
CA LEU A 102 25.54 9.45 14.65
C LEU A 102 26.61 10.49 15.01
N LEU A 103 27.72 10.50 14.26
CA LEU A 103 28.78 11.48 14.46
C LEU A 103 28.29 12.93 14.22
N ALA A 104 27.38 13.14 13.26
CA ALA A 104 26.82 14.46 12.96
C ALA A 104 26.02 15.05 14.13
N VAL A 105 25.51 14.21 15.05
CA VAL A 105 24.84 14.64 16.28
C VAL A 105 25.71 14.52 17.53
N GLY A 106 27.03 14.31 17.34
CA GLY A 106 28.01 14.26 18.43
C GLY A 106 28.14 12.90 19.12
N ILE A 107 27.49 11.85 18.61
CA ILE A 107 27.60 10.49 19.13
C ILE A 107 28.74 9.77 18.39
N THR A 108 29.81 9.48 19.11
CA THR A 108 30.98 8.82 18.52
C THR A 108 30.85 7.30 18.53
N PRO A 109 31.54 6.56 17.64
CA PRO A 109 31.55 5.10 17.69
C PRO A 109 31.98 4.52 19.05
N ALA A 110 32.93 5.18 19.72
CA ALA A 110 33.37 4.78 21.06
C ALA A 110 32.27 4.93 22.13
N MET A 111 31.40 5.94 22.00
CA MET A 111 30.23 6.08 22.88
C MET A 111 29.24 4.95 22.64
N VAL A 112 29.01 4.58 21.38
CA VAL A 112 28.13 3.45 21.03
C VAL A 112 28.69 2.14 21.61
N GLU A 113 29.97 1.85 21.40
CA GLU A 113 30.62 0.66 21.95
C GLU A 113 30.56 0.61 23.48
N ALA A 114 30.71 1.76 24.16
CA ALA A 114 30.57 1.84 25.61
C ALA A 114 29.15 1.52 26.08
N GLU A 115 28.13 2.07 25.42
CA GLU A 115 26.71 1.78 25.72
C GLU A 115 26.37 0.32 25.48
N LEU A 116 26.77 -0.24 24.33
CA LEU A 116 26.57 -1.66 24.03
C LEU A 116 27.34 -2.56 25.01
N GLY A 117 28.53 -2.14 25.44
CA GLY A 117 29.33 -2.83 26.44
C GLY A 117 28.68 -2.88 27.83
N ALA A 118 27.80 -1.94 28.16
CA ALA A 118 27.10 -1.87 29.45
C ALA A 118 25.89 -2.83 29.55
N ILE A 119 25.50 -3.48 28.44
CA ILE A 119 24.44 -4.49 28.43
C ILE A 119 24.79 -5.62 29.41
N GLN A 120 23.89 -5.89 30.34
CA GLN A 120 24.12 -6.84 31.45
C GLN A 120 24.11 -8.30 30.97
N ASP A 121 23.16 -8.65 30.10
CA ASP A 121 23.11 -9.98 29.50
C ASP A 121 24.27 -10.16 28.53
N GLU A 122 25.09 -11.20 28.77
CA GLU A 122 26.31 -11.43 28.01
C GLU A 122 26.01 -11.82 26.55
N THR A 123 24.91 -12.53 26.30
CA THR A 123 24.52 -12.96 24.95
C THR A 123 24.03 -11.77 24.14
N ASP A 124 23.15 -10.95 24.72
CA ASP A 124 22.64 -9.75 24.06
C ASP A 124 23.74 -8.73 23.82
N ARG A 125 24.66 -8.55 24.78
CA ARG A 125 25.86 -7.71 24.60
C ARG A 125 26.69 -8.19 23.41
N ALA A 126 27.01 -9.47 23.35
CA ALA A 126 27.82 -10.02 22.27
C ALA A 126 27.13 -9.85 20.91
N ARG A 127 25.81 -10.09 20.83
CA ARG A 127 25.03 -9.88 19.60
C ARG A 127 25.03 -8.43 19.16
N ALA A 128 24.74 -7.50 20.06
CA ALA A 128 24.71 -6.08 19.74
C ALA A 128 26.08 -5.58 19.24
N LEU A 129 27.17 -6.01 19.88
CA LEU A 129 28.53 -5.68 19.44
C LEU A 129 28.88 -6.32 18.08
N ILE A 130 28.47 -7.56 17.83
CA ILE A 130 28.67 -8.21 16.52
C ILE A 130 27.92 -7.46 15.42
N GLU A 131 26.64 -7.12 15.66
CA GLU A 131 25.83 -6.35 14.71
C GLU A 131 26.41 -4.95 14.49
N TRP A 132 26.87 -4.28 15.55
CA TRP A 132 27.51 -2.98 15.44
C TRP A 132 28.81 -3.02 14.63
N GLU A 133 29.64 -4.04 14.83
CA GLU A 133 30.96 -4.15 14.21
C GLU A 133 30.87 -4.62 12.76
N TYR A 134 30.08 -5.67 12.50
CA TYR A 134 30.16 -6.45 11.27
C TYR A 134 28.98 -6.30 10.32
N ALA A 135 27.87 -5.66 10.71
CA ALA A 135 26.80 -5.40 9.77
C ALA A 135 27.30 -4.49 8.63
N SER A 136 26.93 -4.81 7.40
CA SER A 136 27.28 -4.01 6.23
C SER A 136 26.32 -2.85 6.01
N ALA A 137 25.08 -3.00 6.45
CA ALA A 137 24.00 -2.04 6.32
C ALA A 137 22.93 -2.25 7.39
N TYR A 138 22.08 -1.23 7.58
CA TYR A 138 20.98 -1.24 8.52
C TYR A 138 19.67 -0.80 7.86
N GLU A 139 18.59 -1.45 8.24
CA GLU A 139 17.24 -0.96 8.06
C GLU A 139 16.86 -0.09 9.26
N ARG A 140 16.02 0.93 9.07
CA ARG A 140 15.59 1.79 10.17
C ARG A 140 14.91 1.00 11.30
N THR A 141 14.19 -0.05 10.94
CA THR A 141 13.46 -0.95 11.85
C THR A 141 14.35 -1.99 12.52
N HIS A 142 15.66 -1.97 12.29
CA HIS A 142 16.59 -2.92 12.90
C HIS A 142 16.67 -2.69 14.43
N PRO A 143 16.52 -3.73 15.28
CA PRO A 143 16.42 -3.57 16.73
C PRO A 143 17.58 -2.81 17.39
N LEU A 144 18.80 -2.96 16.87
CA LEU A 144 19.98 -2.22 17.34
C LEU A 144 19.80 -0.70 17.23
N ILE A 145 19.10 -0.21 16.19
CA ILE A 145 18.89 1.21 15.97
C ILE A 145 17.97 1.79 17.04
N ASP A 146 16.87 1.10 17.34
CA ASP A 146 15.95 1.54 18.40
C ASP A 146 16.60 1.46 19.78
N GLN A 147 17.45 0.45 20.02
CA GLN A 147 18.25 0.36 21.23
C GLN A 147 19.21 1.55 21.38
N MET A 148 19.94 1.91 20.33
CA MET A 148 20.83 3.08 20.34
C MET A 148 20.05 4.39 20.48
N ALA A 149 18.91 4.52 19.80
CA ALA A 149 18.07 5.70 19.90
C ALA A 149 17.58 5.91 21.34
N ALA A 150 17.16 4.84 22.02
CA ALA A 150 16.79 4.89 23.43
C ALA A 150 17.97 5.23 24.35
N ALA A 151 19.15 4.63 24.12
CA ALA A 151 20.34 4.87 24.94
C ALA A 151 20.86 6.32 24.87
N PHE A 152 20.70 6.98 23.73
CA PHE A 152 21.14 8.35 23.50
C PHE A 152 20.00 9.39 23.52
N ASP A 153 18.83 9.02 24.04
CA ASP A 153 17.65 9.89 24.12
C ASP A 153 17.26 10.56 22.78
N LEU A 154 17.39 9.81 21.67
CA LEU A 154 16.99 10.26 20.33
C LEU A 154 15.52 9.92 20.05
N PRO A 155 14.62 10.92 19.93
CA PRO A 155 13.23 10.67 19.55
C PRO A 155 13.12 10.04 18.16
N ALA A 156 12.14 9.15 17.96
CA ALA A 156 11.96 8.44 16.69
C ALA A 156 11.91 9.37 15.47
N VAL A 157 11.20 10.50 15.58
CA VAL A 157 11.10 11.52 14.52
C VAL A 157 12.47 12.12 14.18
N GLN A 158 13.33 12.32 15.18
CA GLN A 158 14.68 12.81 14.96
C GLN A 158 15.55 11.75 14.28
N VAL A 159 15.44 10.48 14.71
CA VAL A 159 16.17 9.37 14.06
C VAL A 159 15.77 9.26 12.59
N ASP A 160 14.48 9.33 12.27
CA ASP A 160 13.98 9.23 10.89
C ASP A 160 14.49 10.38 10.01
N ALA A 161 14.52 11.61 10.54
CA ALA A 161 15.08 12.76 9.85
C ALA A 161 16.59 12.62 9.60
N LEU A 162 17.34 12.13 10.59
CA LEU A 162 18.77 11.85 10.46
C LEU A 162 19.02 10.71 9.46
N TRP A 163 18.15 9.70 9.45
CA TRP A 163 18.24 8.53 8.56
C TRP A 163 18.14 8.94 7.09
N LEU A 164 17.18 9.83 6.78
CA LEU A 164 17.02 10.38 5.44
C LEU A 164 18.25 11.16 5.00
N ALA A 165 18.79 12.02 5.88
CA ALA A 165 20.01 12.76 5.58
C ALA A 165 21.24 11.85 5.39
N ALA A 166 21.30 10.75 6.15
CA ALA A 166 22.39 9.78 6.08
C ALA A 166 22.41 8.98 4.78
N ALA A 167 21.25 8.75 4.17
CA ALA A 167 21.12 8.00 2.92
C ALA A 167 21.92 8.64 1.76
N ASP A 168 22.17 9.94 1.82
CA ASP A 168 22.89 10.73 0.82
C ASP A 168 24.41 10.85 1.07
N LEU A 169 24.96 10.20 2.11
CA LEU A 169 26.38 10.32 2.54
C LEU A 169 27.34 9.28 1.97
#